data_AF-A0AB73HGQ4-F1
#
_entry.id   AF-A0AB73HGQ4-F1
#
_cell.length_a   1.000
_cell.length_b   1.000
_cell.length_c   1.000
_cell.angle_alpha   90.00
_cell.angle_beta   90.00
_cell.angle_gamma   90.00
#
_symmetry.space_group_name_H-M   'P 1'
#
loop_
_entity.id
_entity.type
_entity.pdbx_description
1 polymer ?
#
loop_
_entity_poly.entity_id
_entity_poly.type
_entity_poly.pdbx_seq_one_letter_code
_entity_poly.pdbx_strand_id
1 'polypeptide(L)'
;MSVQTEFYLPEIKQRADLRVEIDDHIYLVEYQCSPIKLKEIQKRTKAYLKLGLISYWIAGPKHLGKGSLFQTVQKFGRFSKKEGWWILAWDALKQEAPHVFFNMQRAVLGKVLYQERIFNCKGHQNEFIRPKLPTVEYEAYKIEHSLLGNQIDQRYVEIQQLCYTNGKNLMGCPWTVHFPRLCTDFRNRGIPLLNRVRFLVLAEQKVKVSITDITQIDIEFWQMLLEKNIVISNDGEWYFISQKVQWYNSLSEKLAKKIKVG
;
A
#
# COMPACT_ATOMS: atom_id res chain seq x y z
N MET A 1 36.02 3.42 0.69
CA MET A 1 34.92 2.53 0.28
C MET A 1 35.51 1.24 -0.30
N SER A 2 35.03 0.08 0.14
CA SER A 2 35.40 -1.22 -0.44
C SER A 2 34.14 -2.00 -0.86
N VAL A 3 34.28 -2.87 -1.86
CA VAL A 3 33.16 -3.69 -2.38
C VAL A 3 33.65 -5.11 -2.57
N GLN A 4 32.88 -6.08 -2.08
CA GLN A 4 33.10 -7.51 -2.27
C GLN A 4 31.84 -8.14 -2.86
N THR A 5 31.99 -8.95 -3.90
CA THR A 5 30.90 -9.69 -4.55
C THR A 5 30.72 -11.06 -3.91
N GLU A 6 29.51 -11.63 -4.00
CA GLU A 6 29.22 -13.01 -3.59
C GLU A 6 29.64 -13.30 -2.13
N PHE A 7 29.42 -12.34 -1.23
CA PHE A 7 29.91 -12.37 0.15
C PHE A 7 29.12 -13.38 0.99
N TYR A 8 29.81 -14.42 1.47
CA TYR A 8 29.21 -15.47 2.28
C TYR A 8 29.24 -15.14 3.78
N LEU A 9 28.07 -15.19 4.43
CA LEU A 9 27.89 -15.02 5.87
C LEU A 9 27.61 -16.38 6.52
N PRO A 10 28.63 -17.05 7.10
CA PRO A 10 28.50 -18.41 7.61
C PRO A 10 27.51 -18.54 8.78
N GLU A 11 27.37 -17.50 9.62
CA GLU A 11 26.50 -17.48 10.80
C GLU A 11 25.03 -17.69 10.44
N ILE A 12 24.64 -17.19 9.27
CA ILE A 12 23.27 -17.29 8.74
C ILE A 12 23.19 -18.20 7.52
N LYS A 13 24.31 -18.77 7.07
CA LYS A 13 24.45 -19.60 5.87
C LYS A 13 23.82 -18.94 4.64
N GLN A 14 24.00 -17.63 4.50
CA GLN A 14 23.49 -16.84 3.38
C GLN A 14 24.64 -16.22 2.61
N ARG A 15 24.38 -15.92 1.34
CA ARG A 15 25.29 -15.16 0.49
C ARG A 15 24.58 -13.90 0.01
N ALA A 16 25.19 -12.75 0.26
CA ALA A 16 24.76 -11.47 -0.28
C ALA A 16 25.47 -11.24 -1.61
N ASP A 17 24.77 -10.65 -2.58
CA ASP A 17 25.36 -10.37 -3.89
C ASP A 17 26.52 -9.37 -3.77
N LEU A 18 26.37 -8.35 -2.92
CA LEU A 18 27.45 -7.42 -2.59
C LEU A 18 27.52 -7.14 -1.08
N ARG A 19 28.75 -7.03 -0.58
CA ARG A 19 29.10 -6.34 0.68
C ARG A 19 29.78 -5.03 0.31
N VAL A 20 29.26 -3.92 0.82
CA VAL A 20 29.77 -2.57 0.59
C VAL A 20 30.16 -1.96 1.93
N GLU A 21 31.39 -1.48 2.03
CA GLU A 21 31.91 -0.81 3.21
C GLU A 21 32.13 0.67 2.90
N ILE A 22 31.43 1.54 3.62
CA ILE A 22 31.51 2.99 3.50
C ILE A 22 31.78 3.52 4.90
N ASP A 23 32.90 4.21 5.07
CA ASP A 23 33.43 4.58 6.39
C ASP A 23 33.45 3.34 7.32
N ASP A 24 32.92 3.46 8.53
CA ASP A 24 32.84 2.34 9.50
C ASP A 24 31.54 1.51 9.38
N HIS A 25 30.80 1.64 8.26
CA HIS A 25 29.51 0.97 8.08
C HIS A 25 29.54 -0.07 6.96
N ILE A 26 28.94 -1.23 7.26
CA ILE A 26 28.79 -2.33 6.31
C ILE A 26 27.33 -2.41 5.85
N TYR A 27 27.14 -2.39 4.54
CA TYR A 27 25.86 -2.57 3.88
C TYR A 27 25.90 -3.80 2.98
N LEU A 28 24.78 -4.53 2.95
CA LEU A 28 24.59 -5.62 2.00
C LEU A 28 23.68 -5.14 0.88
N VAL A 29 23.96 -5.56 -0.35
CA VAL A 29 23.09 -5.32 -1.50
C VAL A 29 22.69 -6.65 -2.12
N GLU A 30 21.41 -6.75 -2.46
CA GLU A 30 20.78 -7.93 -3.06
C GLU A 30 20.10 -7.49 -4.36
N TYR A 31 20.39 -8.16 -5.47
CA TYR A 31 19.80 -7.90 -6.77
C TYR A 31 18.94 -9.08 -7.22
N GLN A 32 17.62 -8.88 -7.20
CA GLN A 32 16.68 -9.97 -7.37
C GLN A 32 16.00 -9.93 -8.75
N CYS A 33 16.56 -10.64 -9.72
CA CYS A 33 15.99 -10.82 -11.05
C CYS A 33 14.92 -11.91 -11.13
N SER A 34 15.10 -13.04 -10.43
CA SER A 34 14.17 -14.17 -10.50
C SER A 34 12.96 -13.96 -9.56
N PRO A 35 11.82 -14.63 -9.80
CA PRO A 35 10.69 -14.59 -8.88
C PRO A 35 11.10 -15.05 -7.48
N ILE A 36 10.74 -14.27 -6.47
CA ILE A 36 10.96 -14.57 -5.06
C ILE A 36 9.69 -14.30 -4.27
N LYS A 37 9.43 -15.14 -3.26
CA LYS A 37 8.29 -14.97 -2.36
C LYS A 37 8.62 -13.91 -1.31
N LEU A 38 7.62 -13.13 -0.90
CA LEU A 38 7.75 -12.14 0.19
C LEU A 38 8.37 -12.74 1.46
N LYS A 39 7.93 -13.95 1.85
CA LYS A 39 8.44 -14.64 3.04
C LYS A 39 9.95 -14.89 2.97
N GLU A 40 10.50 -15.14 1.79
CA GLU A 40 11.93 -15.38 1.62
C GLU A 40 12.74 -14.08 1.74
N ILE A 41 12.25 -12.98 1.14
CA ILE A 41 12.84 -11.65 1.34
C ILE A 41 12.86 -11.28 2.81
N GLN A 42 11.73 -11.48 3.52
CA GLN A 42 11.62 -11.19 4.94
C GLN A 42 12.59 -12.05 5.77
N LYS A 43 12.71 -13.34 5.45
CA LYS A 43 13.65 -14.26 6.11
C LYS A 43 15.09 -13.77 5.94
N ARG A 44 15.52 -13.50 4.71
CA ARG A 44 16.90 -13.03 4.41
C ARG A 44 17.20 -11.69 5.07
N THR A 45 16.30 -10.72 4.93
CA THR A 45 16.43 -9.39 5.54
C THR A 45 16.50 -9.46 7.06
N LYS A 46 15.68 -10.31 7.70
CA LYS A 46 15.71 -10.50 9.15
C LYS A 46 17.00 -11.20 9.60
N ALA A 47 17.54 -12.13 8.81
CA ALA A 47 18.81 -12.78 9.12
C ALA A 47 19.97 -11.78 9.11
N TYR A 48 20.04 -10.88 8.12
CA TYR A 48 21.03 -9.80 8.10
C TYR A 48 20.88 -8.86 9.29
N LEU A 49 19.64 -8.43 9.60
CA LEU A 49 19.38 -7.55 10.72
C LEU A 49 19.81 -8.16 12.07
N LYS A 50 19.69 -9.48 12.24
CA LYS A 50 20.17 -10.19 13.44
C LYS A 50 21.70 -10.11 13.62
N LEU A 51 22.45 -9.87 12.56
CA LEU A 51 23.89 -9.63 12.58
C LEU A 51 24.24 -8.13 12.67
N GLY A 52 23.25 -7.25 12.86
CA GLY A 52 23.45 -5.80 12.83
C GLY A 52 23.69 -5.23 11.43
N LEU A 53 23.48 -6.02 10.37
CA LEU A 53 23.72 -5.61 8.98
C LEU A 53 22.44 -5.15 8.30
N ILE A 54 22.53 -4.03 7.58
CA ILE A 54 21.42 -3.48 6.79
C ILE A 54 21.56 -3.95 5.35
N SER A 55 20.50 -4.56 4.81
CA SER A 55 20.43 -4.96 3.39
C SER A 55 19.58 -4.01 2.57
N TYR A 56 20.04 -3.68 1.36
CA TYR A 56 19.32 -2.95 0.33
C TYR A 56 18.98 -3.89 -0.82
N TRP A 57 17.71 -3.94 -1.19
CA TRP A 57 17.25 -4.78 -2.30
C TRP A 57 17.03 -3.94 -3.55
N ILE A 58 17.52 -4.45 -4.69
CA ILE A 58 17.28 -3.91 -6.02
C ILE A 58 16.36 -4.89 -6.75
N ALA A 59 15.16 -4.43 -7.10
CA ALA A 59 14.19 -5.22 -7.85
C ALA A 59 14.61 -5.32 -9.33
N GLY A 60 14.83 -6.53 -9.82
CA GLY A 60 15.09 -6.77 -11.24
C GLY A 60 13.82 -6.73 -12.09
N PRO A 61 13.95 -6.84 -13.44
CA PRO A 61 12.88 -6.55 -14.39
C PRO A 61 11.62 -7.42 -14.23
N LYS A 62 11.75 -8.66 -13.75
CA LYS A 62 10.58 -9.55 -13.51
C LYS A 62 9.65 -9.03 -12.41
N HIS A 63 10.09 -8.07 -11.59
CA HIS A 63 9.28 -7.45 -10.55
C HIS A 63 8.76 -6.05 -10.95
N LEU A 64 8.96 -5.60 -12.19
CA LEU A 64 8.53 -4.27 -12.65
C LEU A 64 7.40 -4.32 -13.70
N GLY A 65 6.81 -5.50 -13.91
CA GLY A 65 5.70 -5.68 -14.85
C GLY A 65 4.46 -4.87 -14.46
N LYS A 66 3.65 -4.51 -15.46
CA LYS A 66 2.35 -3.83 -15.25
C LYS A 66 1.50 -4.63 -14.25
N GLY A 67 0.97 -3.95 -13.23
CA GLY A 67 0.15 -4.56 -12.18
C GLY A 67 0.92 -5.27 -11.06
N SER A 68 2.25 -5.44 -11.17
CA SER A 68 3.06 -6.08 -10.13
C SER A 68 3.56 -5.12 -9.06
N LEU A 69 3.54 -3.81 -9.33
CA LEU A 69 4.19 -2.79 -8.48
C LEU A 69 3.75 -2.86 -7.01
N PHE A 70 2.47 -3.13 -6.73
CA PHE A 70 2.02 -3.32 -5.34
C PHE A 70 2.77 -4.47 -4.64
N GLN A 71 2.88 -5.63 -5.30
CA GLN A 71 3.61 -6.78 -4.75
C GLN A 71 5.12 -6.51 -4.67
N THR A 72 5.65 -5.69 -5.56
CA THR A 72 7.05 -5.26 -5.57
C THR A 72 7.34 -4.37 -4.36
N VAL A 73 6.48 -3.39 -4.06
CA VAL A 73 6.59 -2.60 -2.82
C VAL A 73 6.45 -3.50 -1.60
N GLN A 74 5.56 -4.49 -1.60
CA GLN A 74 5.47 -5.44 -0.49
C GLN A 74 6.77 -6.19 -0.23
N LYS A 75 7.47 -6.60 -1.29
CA LYS A 75 8.72 -7.36 -1.21
C LYS A 75 9.91 -6.47 -0.86
N PHE A 76 10.10 -5.39 -1.61
CA PHE A 76 11.35 -4.63 -1.61
C PHE A 76 11.20 -3.24 -1.00
N GLY A 77 9.98 -2.84 -0.64
CA GLY A 77 9.66 -1.52 -0.12
C GLY A 77 10.33 -1.24 1.21
N ARG A 78 10.87 -0.03 1.32
CA ARG A 78 11.36 0.54 2.57
C ARG A 78 10.64 1.85 2.82
N PHE A 79 10.57 2.23 4.10
CA PHE A 79 10.01 3.52 4.50
C PHE A 79 11.10 4.39 5.13
N SER A 80 11.11 5.68 4.78
CA SER A 80 11.87 6.70 5.51
C SER A 80 11.06 7.98 5.61
N LYS A 81 11.31 8.81 6.62
CA LYS A 81 10.62 10.10 6.76
C LYS A 81 10.83 11.02 5.56
N LYS A 82 12.02 10.96 4.93
CA LYS A 82 12.40 11.82 3.80
C LYS A 82 11.75 11.37 2.49
N GLU A 83 11.85 10.07 2.18
CA GLU A 83 11.47 9.53 0.86
C GLU A 83 10.09 8.88 0.87
N GLY A 84 9.40 8.81 2.01
CA GLY A 84 8.18 8.02 2.17
C GLY A 84 8.46 6.53 1.95
N TRP A 85 7.50 5.83 1.36
CA TRP A 85 7.76 4.49 0.82
C TRP A 85 8.58 4.58 -0.46
N TRP A 86 9.60 3.72 -0.59
CA TRP A 86 10.46 3.66 -1.75
C TRP A 86 10.97 2.25 -2.06
N ILE A 87 11.33 2.01 -3.32
CA ILE A 87 12.05 0.84 -3.82
C ILE A 87 13.20 1.26 -4.74
N LEU A 88 14.25 0.44 -4.79
CA LEU A 88 15.24 0.47 -5.85
C LEU A 88 14.88 -0.57 -6.90
N ALA A 89 15.03 -0.22 -8.17
CA ALA A 89 14.87 -1.17 -9.26
C ALA A 89 15.85 -0.90 -10.38
N TRP A 90 16.23 -1.95 -11.09
CA TRP A 90 17.17 -1.83 -12.19
C TRP A 90 16.96 -2.96 -13.19
N ASP A 91 16.78 -2.61 -14.46
CA ASP A 91 16.92 -3.53 -15.58
C ASP A 91 18.28 -3.30 -16.22
N ALA A 92 19.31 -3.97 -15.67
CA ALA A 92 20.71 -3.78 -16.09
C ALA A 92 20.97 -4.10 -17.58
N LEU A 93 20.03 -4.76 -18.28
CA LEU A 93 20.13 -5.03 -19.71
C LEU A 93 19.57 -3.89 -20.58
N LYS A 94 18.80 -2.97 -20.00
CA LYS A 94 18.10 -1.90 -20.73
C LYS A 94 18.40 -0.50 -20.20
N GLN A 95 18.86 -0.39 -18.96
CA GLN A 95 19.05 0.86 -18.25
C GLN A 95 20.51 1.03 -17.87
N GLU A 96 21.05 2.22 -18.14
CA GLU A 96 22.42 2.57 -17.77
C GLU A 96 22.60 2.71 -16.25
N ALA A 97 21.52 2.94 -15.50
CA ALA A 97 21.59 3.10 -14.06
C ALA A 97 20.30 2.68 -13.33
N PRO A 98 20.38 2.42 -12.00
CA PRO A 98 19.21 2.11 -11.18
C PRO A 98 18.23 3.27 -11.03
N HIS A 99 16.96 2.92 -10.90
CA HIS A 99 15.85 3.84 -10.66
C HIS A 99 15.39 3.73 -9.19
N VAL A 100 15.05 4.87 -8.61
CA VAL A 100 14.39 5.00 -7.30
C VAL A 100 12.94 5.38 -7.54
N PHE A 101 12.04 4.51 -7.12
CA PHE A 101 10.62 4.84 -7.00
C PHE A 101 10.38 5.25 -5.55
N PHE A 102 9.93 6.47 -5.31
CA PHE A 102 9.79 7.03 -3.96
C PHE A 102 8.46 7.75 -3.79
N ASN A 103 8.17 8.19 -2.56
CA ASN A 103 6.90 8.76 -2.15
C ASN A 103 5.71 7.91 -2.63
N MET A 104 5.87 6.58 -2.51
CA MET A 104 4.90 5.65 -3.05
C MET A 104 3.63 5.68 -2.20
N GLN A 105 2.49 5.76 -2.87
CA GLN A 105 1.16 5.80 -2.26
C GLN A 105 0.19 4.90 -3.02
N ARG A 106 -0.94 4.56 -2.42
CA ARG A 106 -2.04 3.86 -3.07
C ARG A 106 -3.26 4.76 -3.13
N ALA A 107 -3.86 4.86 -4.31
CA ALA A 107 -5.22 5.35 -4.44
C ALA A 107 -6.20 4.37 -3.78
N VAL A 108 -7.41 4.84 -3.46
CA VAL A 108 -8.42 4.03 -2.77
C VAL A 108 -8.86 2.78 -3.56
N LEU A 109 -8.79 2.82 -4.90
CA LEU A 109 -9.03 1.66 -5.77
C LEU A 109 -7.80 0.76 -5.96
N GLY A 110 -6.71 1.00 -5.23
CA GLY A 110 -5.53 0.14 -5.17
C GLY A 110 -4.42 0.45 -6.18
N LYS A 111 -4.62 1.42 -7.08
CA LYS A 111 -3.55 1.88 -7.99
C LYS A 111 -2.38 2.45 -7.19
N VAL A 112 -1.16 2.02 -7.51
CA VAL A 112 0.07 2.56 -6.92
C VAL A 112 0.48 3.82 -7.67
N LEU A 113 0.79 4.87 -6.94
CA LEU A 113 1.35 6.14 -7.41
C LEU A 113 2.74 6.29 -6.80
N TYR A 114 3.65 6.94 -7.51
CA TYR A 114 5.03 7.12 -7.08
C TYR A 114 5.62 8.36 -7.75
N GLN A 115 6.80 8.76 -7.30
CA GLN A 115 7.72 9.65 -8.00
C GLN A 115 8.97 8.84 -8.37
N GLU A 116 9.70 9.25 -9.40
CA GLU A 116 10.83 8.51 -9.94
C GLU A 116 12.08 9.39 -10.03
N ARG A 117 13.23 8.78 -9.74
CA ARG A 117 14.54 9.43 -9.84
C ARG A 117 15.55 8.42 -10.34
N ILE A 118 16.40 8.84 -11.28
CA ILE A 118 17.48 8.01 -11.78
C ILE A 118 18.74 8.29 -10.95
N PHE A 119 19.39 7.23 -10.45
CA PHE A 119 20.70 7.36 -9.82
C PHE A 119 21.76 7.49 -10.91
N ASN A 120 22.17 8.71 -11.27
CA ASN A 120 23.27 8.89 -12.22
C ASN A 120 24.56 9.32 -11.48
N CYS A 121 25.71 8.93 -12.01
CA CYS A 121 27.03 9.23 -11.45
C CYS A 121 27.50 10.68 -11.69
N LYS A 122 26.71 11.50 -12.41
CA LYS A 122 26.93 12.93 -12.70
C LYS A 122 25.96 13.87 -11.96
N GLY A 123 25.10 13.36 -11.07
CA GLY A 123 24.06 14.13 -10.37
C GLY A 123 22.69 13.41 -10.26
N HIS A 124 21.69 14.09 -9.68
CA HIS A 124 20.32 13.58 -9.61
C HIS A 124 19.46 14.24 -10.69
N GLN A 125 18.90 13.46 -11.60
CA GLN A 125 17.78 13.92 -12.43
C GLN A 125 16.47 13.44 -11.80
N ASN A 126 15.66 14.41 -11.37
CA ASN A 126 14.36 14.16 -10.80
C ASN A 126 13.31 14.30 -11.90
N GLU A 127 12.69 13.19 -12.31
CA GLU A 127 11.50 13.21 -13.16
C GLU A 127 10.28 12.87 -12.30
N PHE A 128 9.54 13.91 -11.91
CA PHE A 128 8.38 13.75 -11.05
C PHE A 128 7.14 13.34 -11.85
N ILE A 129 6.98 12.05 -12.13
CA ILE A 129 5.78 11.52 -12.76
C ILE A 129 4.73 11.24 -11.70
N ARG A 130 3.80 12.18 -11.45
CA ARG A 130 2.65 11.93 -10.56
C ARG A 130 1.40 11.59 -11.40
N PRO A 131 0.86 10.36 -11.30
CA PRO A 131 -0.39 10.03 -12.00
C PRO A 131 -1.53 10.94 -11.52
N LYS A 132 -2.31 11.50 -12.46
CA LYS A 132 -3.54 12.22 -12.11
C LYS A 132 -4.53 11.24 -11.47
N LEU A 133 -5.09 11.63 -10.33
CA LEU A 133 -6.17 10.87 -9.71
C LEU A 133 -7.48 11.10 -10.49
N PRO A 134 -8.33 10.06 -10.62
CA PRO A 134 -9.66 10.24 -11.19
C PRO A 134 -10.52 11.15 -10.29
N THR A 135 -11.77 11.42 -10.66
CA THR A 135 -12.72 12.07 -9.74
C THR A 135 -13.27 11.04 -8.73
N VAL A 136 -13.90 11.51 -7.65
CA VAL A 136 -14.49 10.64 -6.63
C VAL A 136 -15.75 9.96 -7.17
N GLU A 137 -16.48 10.62 -8.06
CA GLU A 137 -17.61 10.05 -8.80
C GLU A 137 -17.15 8.90 -9.69
N TYR A 138 -16.03 9.06 -10.40
CA TYR A 138 -15.45 7.97 -11.18
C TYR A 138 -15.11 6.77 -10.31
N GLU A 139 -14.59 6.98 -9.10
CA GLU A 139 -14.34 5.87 -8.17
C GLU A 139 -15.64 5.14 -7.80
N ALA A 140 -16.73 5.87 -7.58
CA ALA A 140 -18.04 5.28 -7.31
C ALA A 140 -18.58 4.49 -8.52
N TYR A 141 -18.49 5.03 -9.73
CA TYR A 141 -18.84 4.30 -10.96
C TYR A 141 -18.00 3.04 -11.17
N LYS A 142 -16.71 3.07 -10.79
CA LYS A 142 -15.85 1.89 -10.93
C LYS A 142 -16.27 0.74 -10.01
N ILE A 143 -16.86 1.02 -8.85
CA ILE A 143 -17.41 -0.02 -7.97
C ILE A 143 -18.53 -0.79 -8.69
N GLU A 144 -19.47 -0.08 -9.30
CA GLU A 144 -20.57 -0.68 -10.07
C GLU A 144 -20.03 -1.52 -11.24
N HIS A 145 -19.09 -0.97 -12.01
CA HIS A 145 -18.49 -1.69 -13.12
C HIS A 145 -17.73 -2.95 -12.67
N SER A 146 -17.11 -2.94 -11.49
CA SER A 146 -16.43 -4.11 -10.91
C SER A 146 -17.38 -5.19 -10.37
N LEU A 147 -18.65 -4.85 -10.14
CA LEU A 147 -19.70 -5.78 -9.69
C LEU A 147 -20.54 -6.33 -10.84
N LEU A 148 -20.90 -5.48 -11.80
CA LEU A 148 -21.90 -5.78 -12.84
C LEU A 148 -21.31 -5.83 -14.25
N GLY A 149 -20.03 -5.52 -14.42
CA GLY A 149 -19.37 -5.54 -15.72
C GLY A 149 -19.00 -6.95 -16.19
N ASN A 150 -18.45 -7.03 -17.40
CA ASN A 150 -18.05 -8.30 -18.05
C ASN A 150 -16.92 -9.03 -17.30
N GLN A 151 -16.12 -8.30 -16.52
CA GLN A 151 -15.05 -8.87 -15.69
C GLN A 151 -15.35 -8.57 -14.22
N ILE A 152 -16.09 -9.48 -13.58
CA ILE A 152 -16.44 -9.39 -12.17
C ILE A 152 -15.20 -9.65 -11.32
N ASP A 153 -14.89 -8.73 -10.42
CA ASP A 153 -13.82 -8.90 -9.44
C ASP A 153 -14.39 -9.49 -8.15
N GLN A 154 -13.98 -10.72 -7.83
CA GLN A 154 -14.49 -11.48 -6.67
C GLN A 154 -14.34 -10.75 -5.34
N ARG A 155 -13.35 -9.85 -5.21
CA ARG A 155 -13.19 -9.04 -4.00
C ARG A 155 -14.35 -8.08 -3.79
N TYR A 156 -14.89 -7.51 -4.87
CA TYR A 156 -16.05 -6.64 -4.80
C TYR A 156 -17.31 -7.44 -4.47
N VAL A 157 -17.46 -8.63 -5.06
CA VAL A 157 -18.59 -9.54 -4.78
C VAL A 157 -18.61 -9.94 -3.30
N GLU A 158 -17.46 -10.31 -2.73
CA GLU A 158 -17.34 -10.65 -1.31
C GLU A 158 -17.82 -9.50 -0.40
N ILE A 159 -17.40 -8.27 -0.69
CA ILE A 159 -17.83 -7.09 0.09
C ILE A 159 -19.29 -6.74 -0.18
N GLN A 160 -19.79 -6.90 -1.40
CA GLN A 160 -21.21 -6.70 -1.71
C GLN A 160 -22.08 -7.69 -0.92
N GLN A 161 -21.66 -8.96 -0.81
CA GLN A 161 -22.38 -9.95 0.00
C GLN A 161 -22.39 -9.56 1.48
N LEU A 162 -21.25 -9.10 2.02
CA LEU A 162 -21.16 -8.59 3.39
C LEU A 162 -22.07 -7.38 3.62
N CYS A 163 -22.14 -6.45 2.67
CA CYS A 163 -23.08 -5.33 2.73
C CYS A 163 -24.53 -5.82 2.74
N TYR A 164 -24.89 -6.73 1.82
CA TYR A 164 -26.26 -7.20 1.66
C TYR A 164 -26.80 -7.91 2.91
N THR A 165 -26.01 -8.78 3.53
CA THR A 165 -26.40 -9.46 4.80
C THR A 165 -26.56 -8.49 5.98
N ASN A 166 -26.14 -7.24 5.80
CA ASN A 166 -26.23 -6.15 6.76
C ASN A 166 -27.21 -5.05 6.35
N GLY A 167 -28.08 -5.31 5.37
CA GLY A 167 -29.05 -4.33 4.87
C GLY A 167 -28.42 -3.14 4.16
N LYS A 168 -27.21 -3.29 3.61
CA LYS A 168 -26.42 -2.24 2.94
C LYS A 168 -26.14 -2.60 1.49
N ASN A 169 -25.70 -1.61 0.72
CA ASN A 169 -25.28 -1.76 -0.68
C ASN A 169 -23.84 -1.22 -0.87
N LEU A 170 -22.93 -2.00 -1.48
CA LEU A 170 -21.56 -1.54 -1.76
C LEU A 170 -21.55 -0.37 -2.76
N MET A 171 -22.44 -0.35 -3.74
CA MET A 171 -22.56 0.78 -4.68
C MET A 171 -23.05 2.05 -3.97
N GLY A 172 -23.84 1.88 -2.91
CA GLY A 172 -24.29 2.94 -2.02
C GLY A 172 -23.41 3.15 -0.79
N CYS A 173 -22.14 2.72 -0.82
CA CYS A 173 -21.26 2.88 0.33
C CYS A 173 -21.01 4.37 0.67
N PRO A 174 -20.73 4.71 1.95
CA PRO A 174 -20.57 6.09 2.38
C PRO A 174 -19.46 6.82 1.64
N TRP A 175 -19.64 8.11 1.37
CA TRP A 175 -18.59 8.92 0.74
C TRP A 175 -17.29 8.94 1.55
N THR A 176 -17.38 8.81 2.88
CA THR A 176 -16.23 8.71 3.79
C THR A 176 -15.21 7.66 3.35
N VAL A 177 -15.60 6.52 2.77
CA VAL A 177 -14.63 5.49 2.37
C VAL A 177 -13.72 5.89 1.20
N HIS A 178 -14.10 6.94 0.46
CA HIS A 178 -13.27 7.50 -0.61
C HIS A 178 -12.16 8.43 -0.09
N PHE A 179 -12.20 8.78 1.19
CA PHE A 179 -11.25 9.69 1.81
C PHE A 179 -10.52 9.02 2.98
N PRO A 180 -9.26 9.37 3.25
CA PRO A 180 -8.36 10.12 2.37
C PRO A 180 -8.14 9.41 1.02
N ARG A 181 -7.96 10.17 -0.06
CA ARG A 181 -7.90 9.62 -1.43
C ARG A 181 -6.61 8.84 -1.74
N LEU A 182 -5.58 9.08 -0.94
CA LEU A 182 -4.28 8.44 -0.99
C LEU A 182 -3.97 7.86 0.39
N CYS A 183 -3.33 6.70 0.42
CA CYS A 183 -2.90 6.05 1.64
C CYS A 183 -1.53 5.39 1.45
N THR A 184 -0.89 5.01 2.54
CA THR A 184 0.43 4.35 2.55
C THR A 184 0.37 2.88 2.97
N ASP A 185 -0.82 2.28 2.91
CA ASP A 185 -1.02 0.87 3.26
C ASP A 185 -0.56 -0.07 2.15
N PHE A 186 0.71 -0.44 2.20
CA PHE A 186 1.25 -1.54 1.40
C PHE A 186 1.20 -2.89 2.12
N ARG A 187 0.71 -2.97 3.35
CA ARG A 187 0.74 -4.21 4.16
C ARG A 187 -0.49 -5.07 3.87
N ASN A 188 -1.68 -4.45 3.80
CA ASN A 188 -2.90 -5.18 3.53
C ASN A 188 -3.05 -5.47 2.03
N ARG A 189 -3.33 -6.73 1.70
CA ARG A 189 -3.48 -7.20 0.30
C ARG A 189 -4.77 -6.73 -0.37
N GLY A 190 -5.73 -6.24 0.41
CA GLY A 190 -7.02 -5.77 -0.08
C GLY A 190 -6.95 -4.45 -0.86
N ILE A 191 -8.06 -4.11 -1.49
CA ILE A 191 -8.28 -2.77 -2.07
C ILE A 191 -8.63 -1.83 -0.91
N PRO A 192 -7.96 -0.68 -0.73
CA PRO A 192 -8.19 0.18 0.42
C PRO A 192 -9.67 0.54 0.61
N LEU A 193 -10.37 0.93 -0.46
CA LEU A 193 -11.80 1.24 -0.40
C LEU A 193 -12.63 0.06 0.15
N LEU A 194 -12.37 -1.16 -0.31
CA LEU A 194 -13.08 -2.36 0.14
C LEU A 194 -12.78 -2.70 1.60
N ASN A 195 -11.54 -2.51 2.04
CA ASN A 195 -11.16 -2.68 3.44
C ASN A 195 -11.89 -1.68 4.34
N ARG A 196 -11.98 -0.41 3.92
CA ARG A 196 -12.71 0.65 4.62
C ARG A 196 -14.21 0.34 4.71
N VAL A 197 -14.82 -0.11 3.61
CA VAL A 197 -16.23 -0.55 3.61
C VAL A 197 -16.44 -1.71 4.58
N ARG A 198 -15.60 -2.75 4.51
CA ARG A 198 -15.65 -3.90 5.44
C ARG A 198 -15.58 -3.44 6.89
N PHE A 199 -14.65 -2.54 7.20
CA PHE A 199 -14.51 -1.98 8.54
C PHE A 199 -15.80 -1.29 9.00
N LEU A 200 -16.39 -0.40 8.20
CA LEU A 200 -17.62 0.31 8.60
C LEU A 200 -18.79 -0.65 8.84
N VAL A 201 -18.93 -1.70 8.02
CA VAL A 201 -20.00 -2.70 8.20
C VAL A 201 -19.81 -3.48 9.50
N LEU A 202 -18.60 -3.96 9.77
CA LEU A 202 -18.31 -4.78 10.95
C LEU A 202 -18.25 -3.96 12.25
N ALA A 203 -17.77 -2.72 12.20
CA ALA A 203 -17.68 -1.85 13.37
C ALA A 203 -19.07 -1.51 13.93
N GLU A 204 -20.08 -1.37 13.07
CA GLU A 204 -21.46 -1.11 13.48
C GLU A 204 -22.10 -2.26 14.27
N GLN A 205 -21.61 -3.48 14.12
CA GLN A 205 -22.09 -4.65 14.87
C GLN A 205 -21.42 -4.80 16.25
N LYS A 206 -20.40 -3.99 16.54
CA LYS A 206 -19.55 -4.15 17.71
C LYS A 206 -19.82 -3.05 18.72
N VAL A 207 -19.77 -3.42 20.00
CA VAL A 207 -19.76 -2.44 21.10
C VAL A 207 -18.45 -1.63 21.08
N LYS A 208 -17.33 -2.29 20.75
CA LYS A 208 -15.98 -1.69 20.74
C LYS A 208 -15.19 -2.11 19.50
N VAL A 209 -14.38 -1.20 18.99
CA VAL A 209 -13.45 -1.45 17.88
C VAL A 209 -12.12 -1.97 18.43
N SER A 210 -11.70 -3.14 17.97
CA SER A 210 -10.45 -3.78 18.42
C SER A 210 -9.24 -3.30 17.62
N ILE A 211 -8.03 -3.50 18.16
CA ILE A 211 -6.78 -3.27 17.43
C ILE A 211 -6.74 -4.10 16.14
N THR A 212 -7.25 -5.34 16.16
CA THR A 212 -7.33 -6.18 14.97
C THR A 212 -8.15 -5.52 13.87
N ASP A 213 -9.28 -4.88 14.20
CA ASP A 213 -10.10 -4.14 13.24
C ASP A 213 -9.34 -2.95 12.64
N ILE A 214 -8.65 -2.19 13.50
CA ILE A 214 -7.86 -1.02 13.10
C ILE A 214 -6.77 -1.41 12.10
N THR A 215 -6.10 -2.55 12.31
CA THR A 215 -5.03 -3.00 11.41
C THR A 215 -5.50 -3.42 10.01
N GLN A 216 -6.81 -3.62 9.80
CA GLN A 216 -7.36 -3.98 8.48
C GLN A 216 -7.52 -2.78 7.54
N ILE A 217 -7.50 -1.56 8.07
CA ILE A 217 -7.63 -0.32 7.31
C ILE A 217 -6.31 0.44 7.29
N ASP A 218 -6.18 1.34 6.32
CA ASP A 218 -5.06 2.27 6.28
C ASP A 218 -5.12 3.27 7.44
N ILE A 219 -3.94 3.66 7.93
CA ILE A 219 -3.82 4.55 9.10
C ILE A 219 -4.42 5.93 8.83
N GLU A 220 -4.34 6.41 7.59
CA GLU A 220 -4.90 7.70 7.16
C GLU A 220 -6.42 7.69 7.26
N PHE A 221 -7.08 6.59 6.89
CA PHE A 221 -8.51 6.42 7.12
C PHE A 221 -8.86 6.41 8.61
N TRP A 222 -8.13 5.64 9.41
CA TRP A 222 -8.34 5.60 10.86
C TRP A 222 -8.22 6.98 11.51
N GLN A 223 -7.17 7.74 11.16
CA GLN A 223 -6.98 9.11 11.65
C GLN A 223 -8.15 10.02 11.25
N MET A 224 -8.60 9.95 9.99
CA MET A 224 -9.75 10.73 9.54
C MET A 224 -11.03 10.38 10.30
N LEU A 225 -11.25 9.10 10.64
CA LEU A 225 -12.42 8.70 11.45
C LEU A 225 -12.38 9.32 12.85
N LEU A 226 -11.20 9.42 13.46
CA LEU A 226 -11.00 10.09 14.74
C LEU A 226 -11.22 11.61 14.63
N GLU A 227 -10.61 12.26 13.65
CA GLU A 227 -10.75 13.70 13.41
C GLU A 227 -12.20 14.12 13.16
N LYS A 228 -12.96 13.28 12.45
CA LYS A 228 -14.40 13.51 12.18
C LYS A 228 -15.30 13.03 13.32
N ASN A 229 -14.73 12.53 14.42
CA ASN A 229 -15.45 11.97 15.56
C ASN A 229 -16.44 10.86 15.14
N ILE A 230 -16.15 10.13 14.07
CA ILE A 230 -16.87 8.91 13.64
C ILE A 230 -16.42 7.73 14.51
N VAL A 231 -15.18 7.77 14.99
CA VAL A 231 -14.71 6.94 16.09
C VAL A 231 -14.26 7.85 17.23
N ILE A 232 -14.56 7.48 18.47
CA ILE A 232 -14.12 8.19 19.67
C ILE A 232 -13.33 7.27 20.59
N SER A 233 -12.38 7.83 21.36
CA SER A 233 -11.71 7.12 22.44
C SER A 233 -12.37 7.43 23.78
N ASN A 234 -12.57 6.40 24.60
CA ASN A 234 -12.84 6.57 26.02
C ASN A 234 -12.05 5.53 26.80
N ASP A 235 -11.26 5.97 27.80
CA ASP A 235 -10.43 5.10 28.64
C ASP A 235 -9.55 4.09 27.88
N GLY A 236 -9.00 4.49 26.73
CA GLY A 236 -8.16 3.63 25.89
C GLY A 236 -8.93 2.64 25.01
N GLU A 237 -10.26 2.67 25.05
CA GLU A 237 -11.14 1.89 24.18
C GLU A 237 -11.71 2.76 23.05
N TRP A 238 -12.13 2.12 21.96
CA TRP A 238 -12.58 2.80 20.75
C TRP A 238 -14.04 2.44 20.43
N TYR A 239 -14.85 3.46 20.14
CA TYR A 239 -16.29 3.30 19.89
C TYR A 239 -16.65 3.91 18.54
N PHE A 240 -17.38 3.16 17.72
CA PHE A 240 -17.84 3.59 16.40
C PHE A 240 -19.23 4.23 16.49
N ILE A 241 -19.37 5.44 15.94
CA ILE A 241 -20.60 6.24 15.96
C ILE A 241 -21.29 6.10 14.60
N SER A 242 -22.10 5.06 14.44
CA SER A 242 -22.71 4.71 13.15
C SER A 242 -23.62 5.80 12.58
N GLN A 243 -24.26 6.61 13.44
CA GLN A 243 -25.16 7.70 13.01
C GLN A 243 -24.44 8.79 12.20
N LYS A 244 -23.11 8.88 12.29
CA LYS A 244 -22.30 9.82 11.50
C LYS A 244 -21.90 9.28 10.13
N VAL A 245 -22.29 8.05 9.81
CA VAL A 245 -21.94 7.38 8.56
C VAL A 245 -23.20 7.14 7.74
N GLN A 246 -23.34 7.94 6.68
CA GLN A 246 -24.48 7.84 5.79
C GLN A 246 -24.26 6.77 4.71
N TRP A 247 -25.12 5.75 4.70
CA TRP A 247 -25.26 4.79 3.61
C TRP A 247 -26.36 5.22 2.63
N TYR A 248 -26.26 4.74 1.39
CA TYR A 248 -27.22 4.99 0.32
C TYR A 248 -27.75 3.64 -0.21
N ASN A 249 -28.95 3.64 -0.78
CA ASN A 249 -29.55 2.42 -1.32
C ASN A 249 -29.00 2.06 -2.70
N SER A 250 -28.48 3.03 -3.45
CA SER A 250 -27.97 2.85 -4.81
C SER A 250 -26.87 3.85 -5.15
N LEU A 251 -26.17 3.60 -6.27
CA LEU A 251 -25.21 4.56 -6.83
C LEU A 251 -25.90 5.87 -7.23
N SER A 252 -27.09 5.81 -7.83
CA SER A 252 -27.85 6.99 -8.24
C SER A 252 -28.20 7.88 -7.05
N GLU A 253 -28.65 7.30 -5.93
CA GLU A 253 -28.93 8.05 -4.70
C GLU A 253 -27.66 8.70 -4.14
N LYS A 254 -26.57 7.93 -4.10
CA LYS A 254 -25.26 8.42 -3.64
C LYS A 254 -24.77 9.61 -4.44
N LEU A 255 -24.86 9.56 -5.77
CA LEU A 255 -24.43 10.62 -6.67
C LEU A 255 -25.32 11.88 -6.59
N ALA A 256 -26.61 11.72 -6.33
CA ALA A 256 -27.53 12.84 -6.17
C ALA A 256 -27.20 13.68 -4.92
N LYS A 257 -26.74 13.04 -3.83
CA LYS A 257 -26.38 13.69 -2.57
C LYS A 257 -24.91 14.15 -2.56
N LYS A 258 -24.49 14.86 -3.63
CA LYS A 258 -23.11 15.32 -3.87
C LYS A 258 -22.39 15.75 -2.58
N ILE A 259 -21.14 15.31 -2.43
CA ILE A 259 -20.25 15.79 -1.38
C ILE A 259 -20.02 17.29 -1.61
N LYS A 260 -20.39 18.14 -0.65
CA LYS A 260 -19.72 19.44 -0.51
C LYS A 260 -18.30 19.11 -0.07
N VAL A 261 -17.37 19.05 -1.01
CA VAL A 261 -15.95 18.83 -0.72
C VAL A 261 -15.49 20.05 0.09
N GLY A 262 -15.44 19.90 1.40
CA GLY A 262 -14.75 20.81 2.32
C GLY A 262 -13.29 20.44 2.41
#